data_AF-A0A4Q0AI84-F1
#
_entry.id   AF-A0A4Q0AI84-F1
#
_cell.length_a   1.000
_cell.length_b   1.000
_cell.length_c   1.000
_cell.angle_alpha   90.00
_cell.angle_beta   90.00
_cell.angle_gamma   90.00
#
_symmetry.space_group_name_H-M   'P 1'
#
loop_
_entity.id
_entity.type
_entity.pdbx_description
1 polymer ?
#
loop_
_entity_poly.entity_id
_entity_poly.type
_entity_poly.pdbx_seq_one_letter_code
_entity_poly.pdbx_strand_id
1 'polypeptide(L)'
;MTRGSITPDDYNEKKGRYDQEIVRIDGQLTRLEDVDQNFYATASYLLQLFKHGDKIFEVASDEEKRQIISILLWNLRMKGKTVRFTPNEPFATVLKLAESSKWQGYMDEDRTFYSVSENAISGGKNV
;
A
#
# COMPACT_ATOMS: atom_id res chain seq x y z
N MET A 1 35.84 42.85 30.72
CA MET A 1 35.63 41.97 29.55
C MET A 1 35.22 40.59 30.06
N THR A 2 33.97 40.17 29.88
CA THR A 2 33.53 38.77 30.04
C THR A 2 32.60 38.43 28.88
N ARG A 3 33.17 38.37 27.67
CA ARG A 3 32.52 37.85 26.46
C ARG A 3 32.60 36.33 26.53
N GLY A 4 31.54 35.66 26.99
CA GLY A 4 31.48 34.20 26.91
C GLY A 4 30.50 33.49 27.84
N SER A 5 29.93 34.15 28.85
CA SER A 5 29.04 33.50 29.80
C SER A 5 27.59 33.84 29.49
N ILE A 6 26.78 32.82 29.17
CA ILE A 6 25.32 32.93 29.11
C ILE A 6 24.82 33.42 30.48
N THR A 7 23.99 34.45 30.49
CA THR A 7 23.31 34.92 31.70
C THR A 7 22.30 33.86 32.14
N PRO A 8 22.08 33.62 33.45
CA PRO A 8 21.13 32.62 33.92
C PRO A 8 19.71 32.77 33.35
N ASP A 9 19.29 34.02 33.08
CA ASP A 9 18.02 34.34 32.44
C ASP A 9 17.95 33.85 30.99
N ASP A 10 18.96 34.16 30.16
CA ASP A 10 19.07 33.68 28.78
C ASP A 10 19.11 32.14 28.71
N TYR A 11 19.71 31.49 29.71
CA TYR A 11 19.72 30.04 29.84
C TYR A 11 18.31 29.49 30.12
N ASN A 12 17.64 30.05 31.13
CA ASN A 12 16.31 29.59 31.55
C ASN A 12 15.25 29.81 30.46
N GLU A 13 15.29 30.96 29.76
CA GLU A 13 14.40 31.23 28.64
C GLU A 13 14.58 30.21 27.52
N LYS A 14 15.84 29.98 27.08
CA LYS A 14 16.14 29.02 26.02
C LYS A 14 15.77 27.61 26.42
N LYS A 15 16.05 27.21 27.66
CA LYS A 15 15.65 25.91 28.20
C LYS A 15 14.14 25.73 28.14
N GLY A 16 13.36 26.71 28.60
CA GLY A 16 11.90 26.66 28.53
C GLY A 16 11.37 26.53 27.10
N ARG A 17 11.96 27.25 26.14
CA ARG A 17 11.59 27.09 24.72
C ARG A 17 11.91 25.69 24.19
N TYR A 18 13.08 25.15 24.51
CA TYR A 18 13.45 23.80 24.06
C TYR A 18 12.57 22.74 24.70
N ASP A 19 12.23 22.87 25.98
CA ASP A 19 11.31 21.95 26.67
C ASP A 19 9.92 21.96 25.99
N GLN A 20 9.41 23.14 25.61
CA GLN A 20 8.15 23.25 24.86
C GLN A 20 8.24 22.62 23.46
N GLU A 21 9.36 22.80 22.77
CA GLU A 21 9.56 22.23 21.44
C GLU A 21 9.67 20.70 21.47
N ILE A 22 10.33 20.14 22.50
CA ILE A 22 10.39 18.70 22.74
C ILE A 22 8.98 18.14 22.94
N VAL A 23 8.17 18.75 23.81
CA VAL A 23 6.77 18.33 24.04
C VAL A 23 5.94 18.42 22.76
N ARG A 24 6.15 19.47 21.95
CA ARG A 24 5.45 19.64 20.66
C ARG A 24 5.79 18.52 19.69
N ILE A 25 7.08 18.20 19.54
CA ILE A 25 7.58 17.16 18.63
C ILE A 25 7.14 15.77 19.12
N ASP A 26 7.26 15.50 20.41
CA ASP A 26 6.84 14.23 21.02
C ASP A 26 5.35 13.98 20.78
N GLY A 27 4.51 15.00 20.99
CA GLY A 27 3.08 14.90 20.67
C GLY A 27 2.78 14.73 19.17
N GLN A 28 3.64 15.21 18.27
CA GLN A 28 3.52 14.92 16.83
C GLN A 28 3.91 13.48 16.52
N LEU A 29 4.96 12.96 17.18
CA LEU A 29 5.44 11.60 17.01
C LEU A 29 4.38 10.58 17.47
N THR A 30 3.84 10.74 18.68
CA THR A 30 2.80 9.83 19.20
C THR A 30 1.56 9.79 18.28
N ARG A 31 1.13 10.95 17.77
CA ARG A 31 0.00 10.99 16.81
C ARG A 31 0.31 10.25 15.51
N LEU A 32 1.55 10.33 15.03
CA LEU A 32 1.94 9.63 13.81
C LEU A 32 2.02 8.12 14.05
N GLU A 33 2.56 7.68 15.20
CA GLU A 33 2.60 6.27 15.60
C GLU A 33 1.19 5.66 15.75
N ASP A 34 0.25 6.39 16.37
CA ASP A 34 -1.15 5.96 16.50
C ASP A 34 -1.85 5.81 15.13
N VAL A 35 -1.57 6.74 14.19
CA VAL A 35 -2.09 6.67 12.82
C VAL A 35 -1.49 5.48 12.08
N ASP A 36 -0.19 5.24 12.24
CA ASP A 36 0.51 4.11 11.61
C ASP A 36 -0.06 2.77 12.09
N GLN A 37 -0.29 2.58 13.40
CA GLN A 37 -0.88 1.33 13.91
C GLN A 37 -2.26 1.05 13.32
N ASN A 38 -3.14 2.06 13.28
CA ASN A 38 -4.47 1.93 12.69
C ASN A 38 -4.42 1.69 11.17
N PHE A 39 -3.44 2.30 10.49
CA PHE A 39 -3.21 2.09 9.07
C PHE A 39 -2.80 0.65 8.78
N TYR A 40 -1.83 0.09 9.51
CA TYR A 40 -1.38 -1.30 9.31
C TYR A 40 -2.49 -2.31 9.62
N ALA A 41 -3.30 -2.08 10.65
CA ALA A 41 -4.46 -2.92 10.96
C ALA A 41 -5.47 -2.93 9.79
N THR A 42 -5.80 -1.75 9.28
CA THR A 42 -6.74 -1.60 8.15
C THR A 42 -6.18 -2.24 6.87
N ALA A 43 -4.90 -2.01 6.56
CA ALA A 43 -4.23 -2.58 5.41
C ALA A 43 -4.17 -4.12 5.49
N SER A 44 -3.89 -4.68 6.67
CA SER A 44 -3.90 -6.12 6.90
C SER A 44 -5.27 -6.73 6.65
N TYR A 45 -6.34 -6.08 7.15
CA TYR A 45 -7.70 -6.52 6.90
C TYR A 45 -8.06 -6.47 5.40
N LEU A 46 -7.71 -5.39 4.72
CA LEU A 46 -7.90 -5.26 3.27
C LEU A 46 -7.15 -6.35 2.50
N LEU A 47 -5.90 -6.66 2.86
CA LEU A 47 -5.11 -7.72 2.25
C LEU A 47 -5.73 -9.10 2.46
N GLN A 48 -6.26 -9.39 3.66
CA GLN A 48 -6.99 -10.62 3.93
C GLN A 48 -8.24 -10.72 3.06
N LEU A 49 -8.98 -9.61 2.90
CA LEU A 49 -10.14 -9.54 2.02
C LEU A 49 -9.77 -9.75 0.55
N PHE A 50 -8.65 -9.19 0.07
CA PHE A 50 -8.16 -9.45 -1.29
C PHE A 50 -7.77 -10.91 -1.50
N LYS A 51 -7.15 -11.55 -0.51
CA LYS A 51 -6.61 -12.91 -0.63
C LYS A 51 -7.65 -14.00 -0.44
N HIS A 52 -8.67 -13.76 0.39
CA HIS A 52 -9.64 -14.76 0.83
C HIS A 52 -11.09 -14.28 0.67
N GLY A 53 -11.32 -13.24 -0.14
CA GLY A 53 -12.63 -12.58 -0.25
C GLY A 53 -13.75 -13.50 -0.74
N ASP A 54 -13.44 -14.49 -1.56
CA ASP A 54 -14.38 -15.53 -2.00
C ASP A 54 -14.92 -16.34 -0.81
N LYS A 55 -14.03 -16.87 0.02
CA LYS A 55 -14.38 -17.67 1.19
C LYS A 55 -15.06 -16.85 2.28
N ILE A 56 -14.55 -15.64 2.53
CA ILE A 56 -15.13 -14.70 3.48
C ILE A 56 -16.57 -14.35 3.06
N PHE A 57 -16.79 -14.10 1.78
CA PHE A 57 -18.12 -13.77 1.27
C PHE A 57 -19.07 -14.98 1.32
N GLU A 58 -18.59 -16.20 1.10
CA GLU A 58 -19.42 -17.41 1.15
C GLU A 58 -20.01 -17.65 2.55
N VAL A 59 -19.17 -17.55 3.60
CA VAL A 59 -19.57 -17.81 4.99
C VAL A 59 -20.23 -16.62 5.70
N ALA A 60 -20.14 -15.42 5.12
CA ALA A 60 -20.72 -14.21 5.69
C ALA A 60 -22.26 -14.26 5.75
N SER A 61 -22.81 -13.66 6.80
CA SER A 61 -24.24 -13.38 6.92
C SER A 61 -24.72 -12.39 5.86
N ASP A 62 -26.04 -12.30 5.66
CA ASP A 62 -26.61 -11.40 4.66
C ASP A 62 -26.27 -9.92 4.90
N GLU A 63 -26.18 -9.52 6.16
CA GLU A 63 -25.79 -8.16 6.54
C GLU A 63 -24.31 -7.91 6.26
N GLU A 64 -23.43 -8.85 6.62
CA GLU A 64 -22.00 -8.76 6.33
C GLU A 64 -21.71 -8.77 4.82
N LYS A 65 -22.42 -9.58 4.03
CA LYS A 65 -22.35 -9.56 2.57
C LYS A 65 -22.69 -8.19 2.01
N ARG A 66 -23.72 -7.54 2.57
CA ARG A 66 -24.13 -6.20 2.15
C ARG A 66 -23.06 -5.15 2.47
N GLN A 67 -22.40 -5.27 3.61
CA GLN A 67 -21.27 -4.43 4.00
C GLN A 67 -20.04 -4.66 3.12
N ILE A 68 -19.70 -5.92 2.82
CA ILE A 68 -18.62 -6.26 1.91
C ILE A 68 -18.87 -5.65 0.53
N ILE A 69 -20.09 -5.76 -0.01
CA ILE A 69 -20.47 -5.17 -1.29
C ILE A 69 -20.37 -3.65 -1.24
N SER A 70 -20.79 -2.99 -0.16
CA SER A 70 -20.73 -1.52 -0.05
C SER A 70 -19.30 -0.98 0.04
N ILE A 71 -18.39 -1.75 0.66
CA ILE A 71 -16.96 -1.44 0.70
C ILE A 71 -16.34 -1.62 -0.69
N LEU A 72 -16.65 -2.73 -1.37
CA LEU A 72 -16.02 -3.08 -2.65
C LEU A 72 -16.51 -2.22 -3.82
N LEU A 73 -17.81 -1.96 -3.90
CA LEU A 73 -18.47 -1.48 -5.12
C LEU A 73 -19.29 -0.21 -4.87
N TRP A 74 -19.19 0.72 -5.82
CA TRP A 74 -20.08 1.85 -5.96
C TRP A 74 -20.94 1.75 -7.23
N ASN A 75 -22.11 2.37 -7.19
CA ASN A 75 -23.07 2.43 -8.29
C ASN A 75 -23.47 1.06 -8.84
N LEU A 76 -23.72 0.08 -7.96
CA LEU A 76 -24.25 -1.22 -8.36
C LEU A 76 -25.63 -1.03 -9.00
N ARG A 77 -25.69 -1.20 -10.33
CA ARG A 77 -26.92 -1.06 -11.10
C ARG A 77 -27.13 -2.28 -11.98
N MET A 78 -28.36 -2.78 -11.96
CA MET A 78 -28.78 -3.83 -12.89
C MET A 78 -29.22 -3.16 -14.20
N LYS A 79 -28.52 -3.45 -15.30
CA LYS A 79 -28.90 -3.01 -16.65
C LYS A 79 -29.33 -4.25 -17.44
N GLY A 80 -30.64 -4.53 -17.41
CA GLY A 80 -31.21 -5.72 -18.04
C GLY A 80 -30.64 -7.00 -17.42
N LYS A 81 -29.93 -7.81 -18.22
CA LYS A 81 -29.27 -9.05 -17.77
C LYS A 81 -27.84 -8.84 -17.26
N THR A 82 -27.32 -7.62 -17.29
CA THR A 82 -25.93 -7.31 -16.92
C THR A 82 -25.87 -6.46 -15.67
N VAL A 83 -24.99 -6.82 -14.73
CA VAL A 83 -24.70 -6.00 -13.55
C VAL A 83 -23.55 -5.06 -13.91
N ARG A 84 -23.76 -3.76 -13.71
CA ARG A 84 -22.73 -2.73 -13.84
C ARG A 84 -22.35 -2.22 -12.47
N PHE A 85 -21.06 -2.18 -12.19
CA PHE A 85 -20.50 -1.66 -10.95
C PHE A 85 -19.20 -0.93 -11.23
N THR A 86 -18.83 -0.03 -10.32
CA THR A 86 -17.52 0.62 -10.30
C THR A 86 -16.84 0.24 -8.99
N PRO A 87 -15.68 -0.43 -8.99
CA PRO A 87 -14.96 -0.71 -7.76
C PRO A 87 -14.54 0.57 -7.06
N ASN A 88 -14.58 0.59 -5.72
CA ASN A 88 -14.04 1.67 -4.91
C ASN A 88 -12.51 1.60 -4.85
N GLU A 89 -11.84 2.71 -4.52
CA GLU A 89 -10.43 2.64 -4.12
C GLU A 89 -10.33 2.03 -2.71
N PRO A 90 -9.32 1.19 -2.42
CA PRO A 90 -8.16 0.85 -3.25
C PRO A 90 -8.39 -0.34 -4.23
N PHE A 91 -9.57 -0.95 -4.23
CA PHE A 91 -9.88 -2.15 -5.04
C PHE A 91 -9.77 -1.91 -6.54
N ALA A 92 -10.15 -0.72 -7.02
CA ALA A 92 -10.01 -0.34 -8.42
C ALA A 92 -8.54 -0.33 -8.87
N THR A 93 -7.63 0.21 -8.06
CA THR A 93 -6.20 0.21 -8.34
C THR A 93 -5.61 -1.20 -8.36
N VAL A 94 -5.98 -2.04 -7.39
CA VAL A 94 -5.52 -3.44 -7.34
C VAL A 94 -6.02 -4.23 -8.56
N LEU A 95 -7.28 -4.04 -8.97
CA LEU A 95 -7.84 -4.70 -10.15
C LEU A 95 -7.11 -4.26 -11.43
N LYS A 96 -6.84 -2.97 -11.61
CA LYS A 96 -6.03 -2.45 -12.73
C LYS A 96 -4.62 -3.03 -12.73
N LEU A 97 -3.98 -3.17 -11.57
CA LEU A 97 -2.65 -3.79 -11.46
C LEU A 97 -2.68 -5.27 -11.88
N ALA A 98 -3.69 -6.02 -11.43
CA ALA A 98 -3.90 -7.40 -11.83
C ALA A 98 -4.15 -7.54 -13.35
N GLU A 99 -4.84 -6.59 -13.98
CA GLU A 99 -5.00 -6.52 -15.43
C GLU A 99 -3.69 -6.17 -16.16
N SER A 100 -2.86 -5.29 -15.58
CA SER A 100 -1.55 -4.90 -16.16
C SER A 100 -0.52 -6.03 -16.17
N SER A 101 -0.64 -7.01 -15.27
CA SER A 101 0.18 -8.24 -15.28
C SER A 101 0.01 -9.04 -16.58
N LYS A 102 -1.15 -8.95 -17.24
CA LYS A 102 -1.38 -9.57 -18.56
C LYS A 102 -0.54 -8.95 -19.68
N TRP A 103 -0.02 -7.73 -19.51
CA TRP A 103 0.91 -7.11 -20.46
C TRP A 103 2.35 -7.60 -20.31
N GLN A 104 2.73 -8.18 -19.17
CA GLN A 104 4.07 -8.77 -18.99
C GLN A 104 4.18 -10.18 -19.59
N GLY A 105 3.07 -10.83 -19.95
CA GLY A 105 3.07 -12.17 -20.54
C GLY A 105 3.66 -12.27 -21.94
N TYR A 106 3.88 -11.15 -22.64
CA TYR A 106 4.57 -11.16 -23.95
C TYR A 106 6.09 -11.04 -23.85
N MET A 107 6.66 -10.75 -22.68
CA MET A 107 8.10 -10.47 -22.54
C MET A 107 8.95 -11.69 -22.13
N ASP A 108 8.33 -12.81 -21.74
CA ASP A 108 9.06 -14.03 -21.33
C ASP A 108 9.25 -15.05 -22.45
N GLU A 109 8.36 -15.07 -23.46
CA GLU A 109 8.51 -15.93 -24.64
C GLU A 109 9.73 -15.52 -25.49
N ASP A 110 9.92 -14.21 -25.67
CA ASP A 110 11.05 -13.67 -26.43
C ASP A 110 12.39 -13.77 -25.66
N ARG A 111 12.37 -13.85 -24.32
CA ARG A 111 13.59 -14.01 -23.50
C ARG A 111 14.20 -15.40 -23.59
N THR A 112 13.38 -16.43 -23.78
CA THR A 112 13.86 -17.81 -23.99
C THR A 112 14.30 -18.08 -25.42
N PHE A 113 13.78 -17.34 -26.41
CA PHE A 113 14.20 -17.50 -27.80
C PHE A 113 15.66 -17.06 -28.03
N TYR A 114 16.08 -15.91 -27.47
CA TYR A 114 17.45 -15.43 -27.65
C TYR A 114 18.49 -16.25 -26.87
N SER A 115 18.15 -16.80 -25.70
CA SER A 115 19.08 -17.62 -24.89
C SER A 115 19.34 -19.02 -25.48
N VAL A 116 18.40 -19.58 -26.24
CA VAL A 116 18.64 -20.84 -27.00
C VAL A 116 19.47 -20.59 -28.27
N SER A 117 19.31 -19.43 -28.91
CA SER A 117 20.06 -19.09 -30.13
C SER A 117 21.55 -18.79 -29.88
N GLU A 118 21.93 -18.19 -28.74
CA GLU A 118 23.34 -17.96 -28.40
C GLU A 118 24.06 -19.26 -27.96
N ASN A 119 23.37 -20.16 -27.25
CA ASN A 119 23.95 -21.45 -26.87
C ASN A 119 24.04 -22.46 -28.04
N ALA A 120 23.27 -22.29 -29.11
CA ALA A 120 23.38 -23.12 -30.31
C ALA A 120 24.54 -22.67 -31.24
N ILE A 121 25.02 -21.42 -31.14
CA ILE A 121 26.07 -20.88 -32.01
C ILE A 121 27.49 -21.08 -31.43
N SER A 122 27.63 -21.32 -30.12
CA SER A 122 28.94 -21.54 -29.48
C SER A 122 29.38 -23.01 -29.36
N GLY A 123 28.58 -23.98 -29.85
CA GLY A 123 28.86 -25.42 -29.72
C GLY A 123 29.61 -26.07 -30.89
N GLY A 124 30.14 -25.29 -31.83
CA GLY A 124 30.73 -25.82 -33.07
C GLY A 124 32.13 -25.29 -33.35
N LYS A 125 33.12 -26.15 -33.10
CA LYS A 125 34.56 -26.06 -33.44
C LYS A 125 35.45 -25.30 -32.47
N ASN A 126 36.19 -26.07 -31.68
CA ASN A 126 37.64 -25.97 -31.69
C ASN A 126 38.24 -27.38 -31.69
N VAL A 127 39.33 -27.49 -32.46
CA VAL A 127 40.19 -28.64 -32.78
C VAL A 127 40.78 -29.27 -31.52
#